data_AF-A0AAD9UY45-F1
#
_entry.id   AF-A0AAD9UY45-F1
#
_cell.length_a   1.000
_cell.length_b   1.000
_cell.length_c   1.000
_cell.angle_alpha   90.00
_cell.angle_beta   90.00
_cell.angle_gamma   90.00
#
_symmetry.space_group_name_H-M   'P 1'
#
loop_
_entity.id
_entity.type
_entity.pdbx_description
1 polymer ?
#
loop_
_entity_poly.entity_id
_entity_poly.type
_entity_poly.pdbx_seq_one_letter_code
_entity_poly.pdbx_strand_id
1 'polypeptide(L)'
;MFSGHHSPQVSPMLTFSLSFFFDCLFMFCFFVSPQNKNGDMYTAAAFSAHMKSVLFGLTGKLASVNVLRSSFITWAYGKEDCTDAMKNSLAAALRHSRDQAQRTYDRRTANEKKNMAVGLARRCARGQLDSDSDRQTEDEQEEEEDQDTPSSNAASIKPGQLVGLVDDSSTSTQPRVWIGQVQSVANREASLLWYKKVAANTYKLELTGKDWQESLDSLVPVEMQAKKDASGTYKLLTSPRAIHRAVMDSH
;
A
#
# COMPACT_ATOMS: atom_id res chain seq x y z
N MET A 1 -23.89 41.22 0.76
CA MET A 1 -22.66 40.77 0.08
C MET A 1 -22.44 39.31 0.48
N PHE A 2 -22.89 38.37 -0.36
CA PHE A 2 -22.73 36.94 -0.14
C PHE A 2 -21.75 36.41 -1.18
N SER A 3 -20.59 35.90 -0.75
CA SER A 3 -19.67 35.15 -1.59
C SER A 3 -19.74 33.68 -1.16
N GLY A 4 -20.52 32.90 -1.91
CA GLY A 4 -20.61 31.45 -1.78
C GLY A 4 -19.42 30.79 -2.47
N HIS A 5 -18.68 29.99 -1.71
CA HIS A 5 -17.65 29.09 -2.22
C HIS A 5 -18.34 27.83 -2.75
N HIS A 6 -18.38 27.67 -4.08
CA HIS A 6 -18.91 26.48 -4.71
C HIS A 6 -17.78 25.44 -4.87
N SER A 7 -17.73 24.48 -3.94
CA SER A 7 -17.00 23.23 -4.15
C SER A 7 -17.69 22.43 -5.26
N PRO A 8 -16.97 21.81 -6.22
CA PRO A 8 -17.56 20.86 -7.15
C PRO A 8 -17.77 19.54 -6.40
N GLN A 9 -19.00 19.30 -5.95
CA GLN A 9 -19.43 18.01 -5.46
C GLN A 9 -19.48 17.05 -6.66
N VAL A 10 -18.46 16.19 -6.78
CA VAL A 10 -18.43 15.14 -7.81
C VAL A 10 -19.51 14.13 -7.42
N SER A 11 -20.60 14.10 -8.19
CA SER A 11 -21.78 13.28 -7.89
C SER A 11 -21.44 11.78 -7.92
N PRO A 12 -21.68 11.02 -6.83
CA PRO A 12 -21.42 9.57 -6.78
C PRO A 12 -22.33 8.74 -7.70
N MET A 13 -23.37 9.35 -8.31
CA MET A 13 -24.28 8.67 -9.23
C MET A 13 -23.66 8.33 -10.59
N LEU A 14 -22.67 9.09 -11.07
CA LEU A 14 -22.03 8.82 -12.38
C LEU A 14 -21.08 7.63 -12.33
N THR A 15 -20.41 7.42 -11.20
CA THR A 15 -19.53 6.26 -10.96
C THR A 15 -20.32 4.96 -10.82
N PHE A 16 -21.50 5.01 -10.19
CA PHE A 16 -22.36 3.85 -10.01
C PHE A 16 -23.00 3.39 -11.33
N SER A 17 -23.43 4.35 -12.18
CA SER A 17 -24.00 4.07 -13.49
C SER A 17 -22.99 3.50 -14.49
N LEU A 18 -21.74 3.99 -14.47
CA LEU A 18 -20.67 3.42 -15.30
C LEU A 18 -20.32 1.99 -14.87
N SER A 19 -20.19 1.73 -13.57
CA SER A 19 -19.81 0.40 -13.05
C SER A 19 -20.81 -0.68 -13.48
N PHE A 20 -22.11 -0.39 -13.33
CA PHE A 20 -23.18 -1.30 -13.75
C PHE A 20 -23.23 -1.47 -15.28
N PHE A 21 -22.97 -0.40 -16.04
CA PHE A 21 -22.88 -0.46 -17.50
C PHE A 21 -21.71 -1.33 -17.98
N PHE A 22 -20.55 -1.24 -17.31
CA PHE A 22 -19.38 -2.05 -17.62
C PHE A 22 -19.58 -3.53 -17.27
N ASP A 23 -20.23 -3.84 -16.14
CA ASP A 23 -20.54 -5.22 -15.74
C ASP A 23 -21.56 -5.87 -16.70
N CYS A 24 -22.63 -5.15 -17.06
CA CYS A 24 -23.59 -5.64 -18.06
C CYS A 24 -22.96 -5.81 -19.44
N LEU A 25 -22.08 -4.91 -19.85
CA LEU A 25 -21.43 -4.98 -21.15
C LEU A 25 -20.38 -6.10 -21.21
N PHE A 26 -19.70 -6.44 -20.12
CA PHE A 26 -18.76 -7.56 -20.09
C PHE A 26 -19.49 -8.90 -20.23
N MET A 27 -20.63 -9.05 -19.55
CA MET A 27 -21.51 -10.21 -19.68
C MET A 27 -22.05 -10.34 -21.12
N PHE A 28 -22.44 -9.22 -21.73
CA PHE A 28 -22.90 -9.15 -23.13
C PHE A 28 -21.81 -9.30 -24.19
N CYS A 29 -20.55 -8.93 -23.92
CA CYS A 29 -19.47 -9.01 -24.92
C CYS A 29 -18.76 -10.37 -24.93
N PHE A 30 -18.73 -11.08 -23.80
CA PHE A 30 -17.92 -12.30 -23.65
C PHE A 30 -18.74 -13.58 -23.45
N PHE A 31 -19.98 -13.50 -22.95
CA PHE A 31 -20.78 -14.69 -22.62
C PHE A 31 -22.09 -14.82 -23.40
N VAL A 32 -22.63 -13.73 -23.93
CA VAL A 32 -23.83 -13.74 -24.78
C VAL A 32 -23.42 -13.35 -26.19
N SER A 33 -23.71 -14.17 -27.20
CA SER A 33 -23.59 -13.73 -28.60
C SER A 33 -24.67 -12.67 -28.85
N PRO A 34 -24.32 -11.38 -29.04
CA PRO A 34 -25.33 -10.36 -29.24
C PRO A 34 -26.02 -10.63 -30.58
N GLN A 35 -27.34 -10.75 -30.53
CA GLN A 35 -28.20 -10.87 -31.71
C GLN A 35 -28.61 -9.46 -32.15
N ASN A 36 -28.66 -9.25 -33.47
CA ASN A 36 -29.21 -8.05 -34.07
C ASN A 36 -30.74 -8.01 -33.83
N LYS A 37 -31.39 -6.89 -34.21
CA LYS A 37 -32.85 -6.75 -34.09
C LYS A 37 -33.65 -7.78 -34.90
N ASN A 38 -32.98 -8.50 -35.80
CA ASN A 38 -33.55 -9.50 -36.69
C ASN A 38 -33.25 -10.94 -36.21
N GLY A 39 -32.58 -11.12 -35.07
CA GLY A 39 -32.19 -12.43 -34.51
C GLY A 39 -30.87 -13.01 -35.05
N ASP A 40 -30.22 -12.39 -36.03
CA ASP A 40 -28.92 -12.87 -36.53
C ASP A 40 -27.78 -12.43 -35.62
N MET A 41 -26.71 -13.21 -35.59
CA MET A 41 -25.49 -12.85 -34.86
C MET A 41 -24.86 -11.59 -35.45
N TYR A 42 -24.47 -10.64 -34.59
CA TYR A 42 -23.66 -9.51 -35.06
C TYR A 42 -22.33 -10.00 -35.64
N THR A 43 -21.97 -9.47 -36.81
CA THR A 43 -20.57 -9.52 -37.25
C THR A 43 -19.73 -8.59 -36.37
N ALA A 44 -18.44 -8.90 -36.20
CA ALA A 44 -17.53 -8.09 -35.38
C ALA A 44 -17.49 -6.61 -35.83
N ALA A 45 -17.61 -6.35 -37.13
CA ALA A 45 -17.65 -5.01 -37.70
C ALA A 45 -18.96 -4.27 -37.36
N ALA A 46 -20.11 -4.94 -37.51
CA ALA A 46 -21.42 -4.37 -37.20
C ALA A 46 -21.58 -4.09 -35.70
N PHE A 47 -21.11 -5.01 -34.83
CA PHE A 47 -21.07 -4.80 -33.39
C PHE A 47 -20.19 -3.60 -33.01
N SER A 48 -18.98 -3.53 -33.59
CA SER A 48 -18.06 -2.42 -33.32
C SER A 48 -18.62 -1.07 -33.76
N ALA A 49 -19.31 -1.01 -34.90
CA ALA A 49 -19.98 0.20 -35.37
C ALA A 49 -21.14 0.60 -34.46
N HIS A 50 -21.96 -0.37 -34.03
CA HIS A 50 -23.05 -0.16 -33.10
C HIS A 50 -22.54 0.40 -31.75
N MET A 51 -21.53 -0.25 -31.16
CA MET A 51 -20.92 0.19 -29.91
C MET A 51 -20.29 1.58 -30.02
N LYS A 52 -19.60 1.89 -31.12
CA LYS A 52 -19.06 3.24 -31.37
C LYS A 52 -20.18 4.28 -31.41
N SER A 53 -21.30 3.98 -32.07
CA SER A 53 -22.45 4.89 -32.15
C SER A 53 -23.09 5.11 -30.77
N VAL A 54 -23.24 4.06 -29.97
CA VAL A 54 -23.78 4.14 -28.60
C VAL A 54 -22.87 4.98 -27.71
N LEU A 55 -21.57 4.72 -27.73
CA LEU A 55 -20.60 5.48 -26.93
C LEU A 55 -20.53 6.95 -27.34
N PHE A 56 -20.60 7.23 -28.65
CA PHE A 56 -20.65 8.59 -29.16
C PHE A 56 -21.94 9.31 -28.72
N GLY A 57 -23.09 8.64 -28.80
CA GLY A 57 -24.37 9.21 -28.36
C GLY A 57 -24.40 9.53 -26.86
N LEU A 58 -23.76 8.71 -26.02
CA LEU A 58 -23.73 8.90 -24.57
C LEU A 58 -22.66 9.90 -24.09
N THR A 59 -21.51 9.96 -24.74
CA THR A 59 -20.33 10.70 -24.24
C THR A 59 -19.90 11.86 -25.11
N GLY A 60 -20.46 11.99 -26.32
CA GLY A 60 -20.00 12.94 -27.34
C GLY A 60 -18.60 12.65 -27.90
N LYS A 61 -17.98 11.53 -27.49
CA LYS A 61 -16.61 11.15 -27.89
C LYS A 61 -16.61 9.85 -28.66
N LEU A 62 -15.80 9.80 -29.71
CA LEU A 62 -15.61 8.58 -30.49
C LEU A 62 -14.68 7.63 -29.72
N ALA A 63 -15.25 6.64 -29.05
CA ALA A 63 -14.50 5.60 -28.34
C ALA A 63 -14.62 4.26 -29.07
N SER A 64 -13.48 3.59 -29.28
CA SER A 64 -13.45 2.23 -29.83
C SER A 64 -13.62 1.19 -28.73
N VAL A 65 -14.07 -0.01 -29.10
CA VAL A 65 -14.19 -1.16 -28.19
C VAL A 65 -12.86 -1.49 -27.51
N ASN A 66 -11.73 -1.27 -28.20
CA ASN A 66 -10.40 -1.47 -27.62
C ASN A 66 -10.10 -0.47 -26.49
N VAL A 67 -10.49 0.80 -26.65
CA VAL A 67 -10.33 1.81 -25.58
C VAL A 67 -11.18 1.43 -24.37
N LEU A 68 -12.37 0.91 -24.60
CA LEU A 68 -13.27 0.45 -23.54
C LEU A 68 -12.67 -0.72 -22.77
N ARG A 69 -12.18 -1.74 -23.51
CA ARG A 69 -11.46 -2.89 -22.95
C ARG A 69 -10.27 -2.42 -22.10
N SER A 70 -9.39 -1.58 -22.65
CA SER A 70 -8.22 -1.08 -21.93
C SER A 70 -8.60 -0.27 -20.69
N SER A 71 -9.64 0.56 -20.76
CA SER A 71 -10.09 1.39 -19.63
C SER A 71 -10.64 0.54 -18.49
N PHE A 72 -11.45 -0.47 -18.81
CA PHE A 72 -11.98 -1.41 -17.83
C PHE A 72 -10.87 -2.17 -17.11
N ILE A 73 -9.90 -2.71 -17.85
CA ILE A 73 -8.80 -3.48 -17.25
C ILE A 73 -7.93 -2.57 -16.38
N THR A 74 -7.59 -1.37 -16.86
CA THR A 74 -6.84 -0.39 -16.07
C THR A 74 -7.60 -0.01 -14.79
N TRP A 75 -8.92 0.17 -14.85
CA TRP A 75 -9.75 0.41 -13.66
C TRP A 75 -9.72 -0.78 -12.70
N ALA A 76 -9.89 -2.00 -13.21
CA ALA A 76 -9.90 -3.22 -12.40
C ALA A 76 -8.55 -3.45 -11.70
N TYR A 77 -7.42 -3.18 -12.36
CA TYR A 77 -6.09 -3.23 -11.76
C TYR A 77 -5.80 -2.08 -10.78
N GLY A 78 -6.54 -0.97 -10.88
CA GLY A 78 -6.42 0.19 -10.00
C GLY A 78 -7.22 0.09 -8.71
N LYS A 79 -8.14 -0.89 -8.59
CA LYS A 79 -8.89 -1.17 -7.36
C LYS A 79 -7.98 -1.81 -6.31
N GLU A 80 -8.08 -1.34 -5.07
CA GLU A 80 -7.33 -1.90 -3.92
C GLU A 80 -7.75 -3.34 -3.63
N ASP A 81 -9.03 -3.68 -3.81
CA ASP A 81 -9.59 -5.03 -3.60
C ASP A 81 -9.40 -5.98 -4.79
N CYS A 82 -8.46 -5.68 -5.69
CA CYS A 82 -8.21 -6.52 -6.85
C CYS A 82 -7.44 -7.78 -6.44
N THR A 83 -8.19 -8.85 -6.13
CA THR A 83 -7.64 -10.15 -5.72
C THR A 83 -6.82 -10.79 -6.85
N ASP A 84 -5.86 -11.64 -6.49
CA ASP A 84 -5.02 -12.31 -7.47
C ASP A 84 -5.82 -13.30 -8.34
N ALA A 85 -6.89 -13.88 -7.79
CA ALA A 85 -7.85 -14.68 -8.56
C ALA A 85 -8.50 -13.83 -9.67
N MET A 86 -8.97 -12.62 -9.36
CA MET A 86 -9.56 -11.72 -10.34
C MET A 86 -8.55 -11.28 -11.41
N LYS A 87 -7.30 -10.99 -11.04
CA LYS A 87 -6.22 -10.68 -12.00
C LYS A 87 -5.94 -11.85 -12.94
N ASN A 88 -5.97 -13.08 -12.42
CA ASN A 88 -5.79 -14.29 -13.23
C ASN A 88 -6.95 -14.49 -14.20
N SER A 89 -8.20 -14.34 -13.74
CA SER A 89 -9.39 -14.40 -14.60
C SER A 89 -9.36 -13.33 -15.69
N LEU A 90 -8.96 -12.10 -15.34
CA LEU A 90 -8.83 -11.01 -16.30
C LEU A 90 -7.73 -11.29 -17.31
N ALA A 91 -6.55 -11.74 -16.89
CA ALA A 91 -5.48 -12.12 -17.79
C ALA A 91 -5.90 -13.27 -18.75
N ALA A 92 -6.60 -14.28 -18.23
CA ALA A 92 -7.13 -15.38 -19.02
C ALA A 92 -8.16 -14.92 -20.06
N ALA A 93 -9.11 -14.04 -19.67
CA ALA A 93 -10.08 -13.44 -20.59
C ALA A 93 -9.40 -12.63 -21.71
N LEU A 94 -8.23 -12.04 -21.42
CA LEU A 94 -7.42 -11.31 -22.39
C LEU A 94 -6.51 -12.20 -23.24
N ARG A 95 -6.42 -13.50 -22.93
CA ARG A 95 -5.44 -14.45 -23.46
C ARG A 95 -3.99 -13.99 -23.25
N HIS A 96 -3.74 -13.34 -22.13
CA HIS A 96 -2.43 -12.86 -21.72
C HIS A 96 -1.92 -13.70 -20.54
N SER A 97 -0.60 -13.71 -20.32
CA SER A 97 -0.09 -14.05 -19.00
C SER A 97 -0.42 -12.94 -18.00
N ARG A 98 -0.53 -13.28 -16.72
CA ARG A 98 -0.77 -12.32 -15.64
C ARG A 98 0.23 -11.16 -15.68
N ASP A 99 1.50 -11.48 -15.85
CA ASP A 99 2.58 -10.48 -15.85
C ASP A 99 2.51 -9.57 -17.08
N GLN A 100 2.13 -10.11 -18.24
CA GLN A 100 1.94 -9.31 -19.46
C GLN A 100 0.74 -8.36 -19.32
N ALA A 101 -0.38 -8.84 -18.77
CA ALA A 101 -1.55 -8.00 -18.49
C ALA A 101 -1.21 -6.90 -17.48
N GLN A 102 -0.51 -7.25 -16.40
CA GLN A 102 -0.12 -6.29 -15.37
C GLN A 102 0.83 -5.22 -15.93
N ARG A 103 1.84 -5.59 -16.73
CA ARG A 103 2.73 -4.59 -17.37
C ARG A 103 1.99 -3.64 -18.32
N THR A 104 0.95 -4.13 -18.98
CA THR A 104 0.20 -3.34 -19.99
C THR A 104 -0.81 -2.39 -19.35
N TYR A 105 -1.44 -2.80 -18.24
CA TYR A 105 -2.61 -2.09 -17.70
C TYR A 105 -2.42 -1.51 -16.30
N ASP A 106 -1.40 -1.94 -15.53
CA ASP A 106 -1.03 -1.33 -14.24
C ASP A 106 -0.33 0.02 -14.49
N ARG A 107 -1.13 1.09 -14.42
CA ARG A 107 -0.66 2.47 -14.63
C ARG A 107 -0.04 3.11 -13.38
N ARG A 108 0.06 2.38 -12.25
CA ARG A 108 0.67 2.95 -11.04
C ARG A 108 2.12 3.32 -11.32
N THR A 109 2.46 4.54 -10.95
CA THR A 109 3.83 5.06 -11.04
C THR A 109 4.77 4.26 -10.15
N ALA A 110 6.07 4.33 -10.43
CA ALA A 110 7.08 3.69 -9.59
C ALA A 110 7.00 4.17 -8.12
N ASN A 111 6.62 5.43 -7.91
CA ASN A 111 6.43 6.00 -6.57
C ASN A 111 5.24 5.40 -5.84
N GLU A 112 4.11 5.19 -6.51
CA GLU A 112 2.93 4.56 -5.91
C GLU A 112 3.21 3.10 -5.54
N LYS A 113 3.89 2.37 -6.44
CA LYS A 113 4.35 1.00 -6.16
C LYS A 113 5.29 0.92 -4.97
N LYS A 114 6.26 1.85 -4.91
CA LYS A 114 7.18 1.98 -3.76
C LYS A 114 6.44 2.29 -2.47
N ASN A 115 5.48 3.21 -2.48
CA ASN A 115 4.73 3.60 -1.29
C ASN A 115 3.92 2.43 -0.71
N MET A 116 3.32 1.59 -1.56
CA MET A 116 2.63 0.38 -1.09
C MET A 116 3.58 -0.61 -0.42
N ALA A 117 4.76 -0.85 -1.01
CA ALA A 117 5.78 -1.72 -0.41
C ALA A 117 6.27 -1.17 0.94
N VAL A 118 6.50 0.15 1.03
CA VAL A 118 6.88 0.84 2.27
C VAL A 118 5.78 0.73 3.33
N GLY A 119 4.51 0.86 2.94
CA GLY A 119 3.36 0.68 3.83
C GLY A 119 3.24 -0.76 4.35
N LEU A 120 3.40 -1.75 3.46
CA LEU A 120 3.36 -3.16 3.81
C LEU A 120 4.49 -3.53 4.79
N ALA A 121 5.72 -3.10 4.52
CA ALA A 121 6.86 -3.34 5.41
C ALA A 121 6.60 -2.79 6.82
N ARG A 122 5.98 -1.61 6.93
CA ARG A 122 5.62 -1.03 8.23
C ARG A 122 4.53 -1.83 8.94
N ARG A 123 3.50 -2.31 8.23
CA ARG A 123 2.45 -3.15 8.83
C ARG A 123 3.01 -4.48 9.30
N CYS A 124 3.88 -5.09 8.51
CA CYS A 124 4.62 -6.30 8.86
C CYS A 124 5.42 -6.11 10.15
N ALA A 125 6.23 -5.05 10.22
CA ALA A 125 6.99 -4.72 11.42
C ALA A 125 6.10 -4.54 12.66
N ARG A 126 4.88 -4.02 12.50
CA ARG A 126 3.92 -3.83 13.61
C ARG A 126 3.13 -5.10 13.97
N GLY A 127 3.35 -6.23 13.30
CA GLY A 127 2.56 -7.45 13.51
C GLY A 127 1.09 -7.30 13.07
N GLN A 128 0.77 -6.34 12.19
CA GLN A 128 -0.62 -6.06 11.77
C GLN A 128 -1.08 -6.91 10.59
N LEU A 129 -0.31 -7.90 10.15
CA LEU A 129 -0.67 -8.74 9.00
C LEU A 129 -1.52 -9.96 9.40
N ASP A 130 -1.43 -10.38 10.66
CA ASP A 130 -2.15 -11.55 11.18
C ASP A 130 -3.62 -11.21 11.51
N SER A 131 -3.96 -9.92 11.62
CA SER A 131 -5.32 -9.45 11.91
C SER A 131 -6.24 -9.39 10.67
N ASP A 132 -5.67 -9.33 9.47
CA ASP A 132 -6.41 -9.18 8.21
C ASP A 132 -6.51 -10.50 7.42
N SER A 133 -5.82 -11.57 7.86
CA SER A 133 -5.83 -12.87 7.19
C SER A 133 -6.82 -13.88 7.80
N ASP A 134 -7.34 -13.63 9.01
CA ASP A 134 -8.23 -14.56 9.73
C ASP A 134 -9.70 -14.10 9.75
N ARG A 135 -10.33 -14.10 8.56
CA ARG A 135 -11.81 -14.20 8.47
C ARG A 135 -12.27 -15.49 7.80
N GLN A 136 -11.44 -16.53 7.82
CA GLN A 136 -11.84 -17.83 7.32
C GLN A 136 -11.06 -18.99 7.98
N THR A 137 -11.33 -19.23 9.26
CA THR A 137 -11.63 -20.56 9.84
C THR A 137 -11.95 -20.40 11.33
N GLU A 138 -13.07 -20.97 11.75
CA GLU A 138 -13.48 -21.11 13.15
C GLU A 138 -12.62 -22.17 13.86
N ASP A 139 -12.55 -22.03 15.19
CA ASP A 139 -12.17 -23.03 16.21
C ASP A 139 -10.65 -23.34 16.32
N GLU A 140 -9.94 -23.24 17.46
CA GLU A 140 -10.26 -23.42 18.88
C GLU A 140 -9.31 -22.59 19.76
N GLN A 141 -9.80 -22.24 20.96
CA GLN A 141 -9.08 -21.58 22.04
C GLN A 141 -8.00 -22.49 22.64
N GLU A 142 -6.86 -21.92 23.05
CA GLU A 142 -6.25 -22.28 24.32
C GLU A 142 -5.51 -21.06 24.89
N GLU A 143 -5.99 -20.64 26.06
CA GLU A 143 -5.48 -19.59 26.94
C GLU A 143 -4.21 -20.09 27.65
N GLU A 144 -3.20 -19.24 27.80
CA GLU A 144 -2.37 -19.25 29.02
C GLU A 144 -1.97 -17.80 29.38
N GLU A 145 -2.51 -17.33 30.50
CA GLU A 145 -2.08 -16.15 31.27
C GLU A 145 -1.11 -16.58 32.41
N ASP A 146 -0.49 -15.55 33.02
CA ASP A 146 0.30 -15.50 34.28
C ASP A 146 1.81 -15.87 34.23
N GLN A 147 2.76 -15.21 34.92
CA GLN A 147 2.81 -14.03 35.79
C GLN A 147 4.29 -13.58 36.04
N ASP A 148 4.50 -12.28 36.31
CA ASP A 148 5.46 -11.61 37.22
C ASP A 148 7.03 -11.67 37.15
N THR A 149 7.61 -10.53 36.70
CA THR A 149 8.68 -9.62 37.24
C THR A 149 10.00 -10.12 37.91
N PRO A 150 11.17 -9.39 37.78
CA PRO A 150 11.30 -7.95 38.07
C PRO A 150 12.23 -7.06 37.18
N SER A 151 11.80 -5.81 37.08
CA SER A 151 12.54 -4.54 36.93
C SER A 151 14.06 -4.59 36.64
N SER A 152 14.41 -4.35 35.37
CA SER A 152 15.65 -3.70 34.94
C SER A 152 15.30 -2.77 33.77
N ASN A 153 15.77 -1.53 33.81
CA ASN A 153 15.37 -0.44 32.90
C ASN A 153 15.87 -0.59 31.43
N ALA A 154 16.13 -1.81 30.96
CA ALA A 154 16.23 -2.16 29.54
C ALA A 154 14.88 -2.75 29.09
N ALA A 155 13.91 -1.88 28.85
CA ALA A 155 12.58 -2.26 28.38
C ALA A 155 12.71 -3.19 27.16
N SER A 156 12.14 -4.40 27.26
CA SER A 156 12.17 -5.41 26.20
C SER A 156 11.71 -4.80 24.87
N ILE A 157 12.65 -4.65 23.93
CA ILE A 157 12.39 -4.06 22.62
C ILE A 157 11.44 -4.98 21.85
N LYS A 158 10.28 -4.45 21.46
CA LYS A 158 9.23 -5.23 20.78
C LYS A 158 9.23 -4.98 19.27
N PRO A 159 8.77 -5.97 18.46
CA PRO A 159 8.46 -5.72 17.05
C PRO A 159 7.55 -4.51 16.87
N GLY A 160 7.87 -3.70 15.88
CA GLY A 160 7.12 -2.49 15.51
C GLY A 160 7.56 -1.23 16.26
N GLN A 161 8.34 -1.38 17.34
CA GLN A 161 8.88 -0.28 18.10
C GLN A 161 9.93 0.50 17.30
N LEU A 162 9.96 1.82 17.49
CA LEU A 162 10.96 2.68 16.89
C LEU A 162 12.14 2.79 17.85
N VAL A 163 13.34 2.60 17.31
CA VAL A 163 14.59 2.62 18.04
C VAL A 163 15.59 3.55 17.37
N GLY A 164 16.45 4.15 18.19
CA GLY A 164 17.58 4.94 17.78
C GLY A 164 18.87 4.25 18.19
N LEU A 165 19.89 4.38 17.35
CA LEU A 165 21.25 3.99 17.66
C LEU A 165 22.19 5.15 17.32
N VAL A 166 23.42 5.06 17.81
CA VAL A 166 24.43 6.09 17.66
C VAL A 166 25.49 5.59 16.69
N ASP A 167 25.93 6.47 15.79
CA ASP A 167 27.03 6.17 14.87
C ASP A 167 28.37 6.15 15.62
N ASP A 168 29.32 5.30 15.24
CA ASP A 168 30.66 5.27 15.85
C ASP A 168 31.41 6.60 15.72
N SER A 169 31.11 7.39 14.68
CA SER A 169 31.68 8.72 14.46
C SER A 169 30.95 9.85 15.21
N SER A 170 29.97 9.50 16.03
CA SER A 170 29.17 10.44 16.80
C SER A 170 29.95 11.02 17.97
N THR A 171 29.75 12.30 18.25
CA THR A 171 30.34 12.97 19.41
C THR A 171 29.26 13.67 20.22
N SER A 172 29.50 13.89 21.51
CA SER A 172 28.55 14.59 22.40
C SER A 172 28.17 16.00 21.88
N THR A 173 29.11 16.67 21.20
CA THR A 173 28.89 17.99 20.58
C THR A 173 28.15 17.90 19.24
N GLN A 174 28.36 16.83 18.46
CA GLN A 174 27.71 16.58 17.18
C GLN A 174 27.11 15.15 17.11
N PRO A 175 25.93 14.93 17.73
CA PRO A 175 25.33 13.61 17.78
C PRO A 175 24.84 13.17 16.39
N ARG A 176 25.36 12.04 15.93
CA ARG A 176 24.94 11.31 14.74
C ARG A 176 24.16 10.07 15.18
N VAL A 177 22.88 10.06 14.85
CA VAL A 177 21.95 9.01 15.25
C VAL A 177 21.25 8.43 14.03
N TRP A 178 21.08 7.12 14.05
CA TRP A 178 20.30 6.39 13.06
C TRP A 178 19.00 5.92 13.68
N ILE A 179 17.96 5.84 12.87
CA ILE A 179 16.62 5.48 13.33
C ILE A 179 16.17 4.23 12.59
N GLY A 180 15.72 3.24 13.35
CA GLY A 180 15.20 1.96 12.87
C GLY A 180 13.80 1.70 13.41
N GLN A 181 13.02 0.90 12.68
CA GLN A 181 11.83 0.26 13.23
C GLN A 181 12.08 -1.23 13.33
N VAL A 182 11.84 -1.81 14.50
CA VAL A 182 12.07 -3.23 14.77
C VAL A 182 11.11 -4.06 13.94
N GLN A 183 11.64 -4.96 13.12
CA GLN A 183 10.86 -5.90 12.33
C GLN A 183 10.69 -7.22 13.08
N SER A 184 11.80 -7.76 13.59
CA SER A 184 11.85 -8.99 14.37
C SER A 184 13.04 -8.93 15.32
N VAL A 185 12.99 -9.74 16.36
CA VAL A 185 14.09 -9.91 17.33
C VAL A 185 14.38 -11.39 17.42
N ALA A 186 15.64 -11.77 17.19
CA ALA A 186 16.11 -13.14 17.28
C ALA A 186 17.54 -13.16 17.83
N ASN A 187 17.88 -14.11 18.70
CA ASN A 187 19.26 -14.29 19.20
C ASN A 187 19.94 -13.04 19.77
N ARG A 188 19.19 -12.18 20.49
CA ARG A 188 19.66 -10.86 21.00
C ARG A 188 20.05 -9.84 19.93
N GLU A 189 19.66 -10.07 18.69
CA GLU A 189 19.80 -9.12 17.58
C GLU A 189 18.41 -8.72 17.09
N ALA A 190 18.25 -7.46 16.71
CA ALA A 190 17.05 -6.95 16.09
C ALA A 190 17.28 -6.70 14.60
N SER A 191 16.35 -7.18 13.77
CA SER A 191 16.29 -6.79 12.36
C SER A 191 15.49 -5.50 12.22
N LEU A 192 16.05 -4.49 11.55
CA LEU A 192 15.55 -3.12 11.55
C LEU A 192 15.21 -2.62 10.14
N LEU A 193 14.10 -1.89 10.04
CA LEU A 193 13.76 -1.10 8.86
C LEU A 193 14.33 0.31 8.97
N TRP A 194 15.11 0.75 7.98
CA TRP A 194 15.85 2.02 8.05
C TRP A 194 14.99 3.27 7.75
N TYR A 195 15.07 4.24 8.66
CA TYR A 195 14.50 5.57 8.49
C TYR A 195 15.62 6.58 8.18
N LYS A 196 15.70 7.01 6.92
CA LYS A 196 16.67 8.00 6.46
C LYS A 196 16.26 9.41 6.85
N LYS A 197 17.22 10.21 7.30
CA LYS A 197 17.02 11.64 7.60
C LYS A 197 16.82 12.44 6.31
N VAL A 198 15.70 13.15 6.20
CA VAL A 198 15.33 13.98 5.04
C VAL A 198 15.45 15.47 5.34
N ALA A 199 15.21 15.87 6.59
CA ALA A 199 15.39 17.25 7.05
C ALA A 199 15.70 17.28 8.56
N ALA A 200 15.77 18.48 9.16
CA ALA A 200 15.95 18.63 10.60
C ALA A 200 14.88 17.83 11.37
N ASN A 201 15.33 16.86 12.18
CA ASN A 201 14.51 15.93 12.97
C ASN A 201 13.40 15.23 12.17
N THR A 202 13.55 15.10 10.86
CA THR A 202 12.52 14.55 9.98
C THR A 202 13.09 13.38 9.19
N TYR A 203 12.42 12.23 9.26
CA TYR A 203 12.89 10.95 8.75
C TYR A 203 11.82 10.27 7.88
N LYS A 204 12.26 9.45 6.94
CA LYS A 204 11.39 8.71 6.02
C LYS A 204 11.89 7.27 5.88
N LEU A 205 10.96 6.32 5.91
CA LEU A 205 11.28 4.91 5.72
C LEU A 205 11.81 4.68 4.30
N GLU A 206 12.98 4.03 4.19
CA GLU A 206 13.61 3.69 2.93
C GLU A 206 13.92 2.19 2.88
N LEU A 207 13.36 1.50 1.87
CA LEU A 207 13.63 0.10 1.62
C LEU A 207 14.82 0.00 0.66
N THR A 208 15.99 -0.32 1.20
CA THR A 208 17.24 -0.52 0.42
C THR A 208 17.42 -1.96 -0.04
N GLY A 209 16.63 -2.90 0.49
CA GLY A 209 16.77 -4.33 0.24
C GLY A 209 17.97 -4.98 0.90
N LYS A 210 18.67 -4.26 1.78
CA LYS A 210 19.72 -4.79 2.64
C LYS A 210 19.14 -5.06 4.01
N ASP A 211 19.47 -6.21 4.58
CA ASP A 211 19.14 -6.52 5.96
C ASP A 211 20.02 -5.67 6.87
N TRP A 212 19.39 -5.05 7.85
CA TRP A 212 20.07 -4.26 8.87
C TRP A 212 19.80 -4.92 10.21
N GLN A 213 20.85 -5.45 10.82
CA GLN A 213 20.80 -6.17 12.09
C GLN A 213 21.72 -5.47 13.09
N GLU A 214 21.23 -5.31 14.32
CA GLU A 214 21.97 -4.66 15.40
C GLU A 214 21.71 -5.39 16.73
N SER A 215 22.68 -5.35 17.64
CA SER A 215 22.53 -5.88 19.00
C SER A 215 21.49 -5.07 19.79
N LEU A 216 20.69 -5.75 20.62
CA LEU A 216 19.69 -5.11 21.48
C LEU A 216 20.30 -4.08 22.45
N ASP A 217 21.56 -4.28 22.87
CA ASP A 217 22.24 -3.40 23.82
C ASP A 217 22.54 -2.00 23.22
N SER A 218 22.67 -1.92 21.90
CA SER A 218 22.97 -0.68 21.18
C SER A 218 21.72 0.14 20.83
N LEU A 219 20.53 -0.37 21.16
CA LEU A 219 19.24 0.18 20.73
C LEU A 219 18.53 0.91 21.86
N VAL A 220 18.12 2.14 21.57
CA VAL A 220 17.36 2.98 22.51
C VAL A 220 15.96 3.24 21.95
N PRO A 221 14.89 2.95 22.70
CA PRO A 221 13.54 3.34 22.30
C PRO A 221 13.41 4.84 21.99
N VAL A 222 12.75 5.19 20.88
CA VAL A 222 12.52 6.57 20.49
C VAL A 222 11.06 6.84 20.13
N GLU A 223 10.64 8.07 20.37
CA GLU A 223 9.31 8.55 20.02
C GLU A 223 9.35 9.34 18.71
N MET A 224 8.44 8.99 17.80
CA MET A 224 8.27 9.70 16.55
C MET A 224 6.80 9.99 16.26
N GLN A 225 6.55 11.13 15.64
CA GLN A 225 5.21 11.57 15.24
C GLN A 225 5.11 11.61 13.72
N ALA A 226 4.07 10.96 13.15
CA ALA A 226 3.80 11.06 11.72
C ALA A 226 3.36 12.50 11.36
N LYS A 227 3.94 13.07 10.29
CA LYS A 227 3.48 14.35 9.76
C LYS A 227 2.21 14.14 8.95
N LYS A 228 1.17 14.96 9.21
CA LYS A 228 -0.11 14.91 8.49
C LYS A 228 0.03 15.26 7.00
N ASP A 229 0.98 16.14 6.67
CA ASP A 229 1.05 16.77 5.35
C ASP A 229 1.95 16.02 4.35
N ALA A 230 2.69 14.99 4.79
CA ALA A 230 3.64 14.27 3.95
C ALA A 230 3.59 12.75 4.19
N SER A 231 3.00 12.03 3.24
CA SER A 231 2.86 10.57 3.29
C SER A 231 4.20 9.88 3.60
N GLY A 232 4.23 9.17 4.74
CA GLY A 232 5.36 8.36 5.17
C GLY A 232 6.51 9.10 5.85
N THR A 233 6.34 10.37 6.22
CA THR A 233 7.38 11.17 6.89
C THR A 233 7.10 11.30 8.39
N TYR A 234 8.14 11.13 9.21
CA TYR A 234 8.07 11.12 10.67
C TYR A 234 8.99 12.18 11.26
N LYS A 235 8.49 12.89 12.28
CA LYS A 235 9.28 13.82 13.09
C LYS A 235 9.78 13.09 14.33
N LEU A 236 11.07 13.10 14.56
CA LEU A 236 11.67 12.58 15.79
C LEU A 236 11.39 13.57 16.94
N LEU A 237 10.79 13.06 18.02
CA LEU A 237 10.51 13.84 19.23
C LEU A 237 11.67 13.72 20.24
N THR A 238 12.27 12.54 20.33
CA THR A 238 13.44 12.29 21.17
C THR A 238 14.65 13.08 20.67
N SER A 239 15.31 13.85 21.54
CA SER A 239 16.47 14.63 21.11
C SER A 239 17.65 13.72 20.73
N PRO A 240 18.42 14.01 19.65
CA PRO A 240 19.59 13.20 19.28
C PRO A 240 20.65 13.11 20.40
N ARG A 241 20.77 14.15 21.24
CA ARG A 241 21.65 14.13 22.41
C ARG A 241 21.18 13.17 23.50
N ALA A 242 19.87 13.05 23.71
CA ALA A 242 19.31 12.10 24.67
C ALA A 242 19.55 10.66 24.21
N ILE A 243 19.40 10.38 22.90
CA ILE A 243 19.73 9.06 22.32
C ILE A 243 21.23 8.77 22.50
N HIS A 244 22.10 9.74 22.18
CA HIS A 244 23.54 9.61 22.39
C HIS A 244 23.90 9.29 23.84
N ARG A 245 23.32 10.01 24.80
CA ARG A 245 23.56 9.77 26.21
C ARG A 245 23.07 8.39 26.64
N ALA A 246 21.87 8.00 26.23
CA ALA A 246 21.28 6.73 26.60
C ALA A 246 22.11 5.53 26.10
N VAL A 247 22.68 5.58 24.90
CA VAL A 247 23.57 4.51 24.42
C VAL A 247 24.90 4.49 25.18
N MET A 248 25.48 5.66 25.43
CA MET A 248 26.82 5.76 26.03
C MET A 248 26.83 5.54 27.55
N ASP A 249 25.74 5.86 28.24
CA ASP A 249 25.60 5.64 29.69
C ASP A 249 25.21 4.18 30.01
N SER A 250 24.86 3.39 29.00
CA SER A 250 24.54 1.95 29.12
C SER A 250 25.76 1.03 28.93
N HIS A 251 26.93 1.59 28.63
CA HIS A 251 28.22 0.89 28.53
C HIS A 251 29.15 1.28 29.68
#